data_AF-A0A397TYM1-F1
#
_entry.id   AF-A0A397TYM1-F1
#
_cell.length_a   1.000
_cell.length_b   1.000
_cell.length_c   1.000
_cell.angle_alpha   90.00
_cell.angle_beta   90.00
_cell.angle_gamma   90.00
#
_symmetry.space_group_name_H-M   'P 1'
#
loop_
_entity.id
_entity.type
_entity.pdbx_description
1 polymer ?
#
loop_
_entity_poly.entity_id
_entity_poly.type
_entity_poly.pdbx_seq_one_letter_code
_entity_poly.pdbx_strand_id
1 'polypeptide(L)'
;MIRKTSIAINNANEVERSAYVAAIFHGVLATFHKEEKVILHREYSLSDANGKGRFDFTITQNEDILCVAEVKAEDREYGLCQNLVQIQSACQNNKKRKHASLEYVYGIVTTGGQMVFLSSNFRKQNRSNKGSIISSFKCSK
;
A
#
# COMPACT_ATOMS: atom_id res chain seq x y z
N MET A 1 -19.38 10.89 -32.07
CA MET A 1 -19.01 10.09 -30.88
C MET A 1 -17.52 9.83 -30.93
N ILE A 2 -16.71 10.65 -30.25
CA ILE A 2 -15.25 10.46 -30.22
C ILE A 2 -14.98 9.24 -29.33
N ARG A 3 -14.57 8.12 -29.93
CA ARG A 3 -13.98 7.02 -29.17
C ARG A 3 -12.67 7.55 -28.61
N LYS A 4 -12.67 7.97 -27.33
CA LYS A 4 -11.42 8.12 -26.58
C LYS A 4 -10.79 6.73 -26.55
N THR A 5 -9.83 6.48 -27.43
CA THR A 5 -8.98 5.30 -27.36
C THR A 5 -8.35 5.28 -25.98
N SER A 6 -8.59 4.21 -25.22
CA SER A 6 -7.97 4.01 -23.92
C SER A 6 -6.47 4.22 -24.05
N ILE A 7 -5.92 5.21 -23.34
CA ILE A 7 -4.48 5.42 -23.27
C ILE A 7 -3.89 4.14 -22.67
N ALA A 8 -2.92 3.54 -23.35
CA ALA A 8 -2.21 2.39 -22.80
C ALA A 8 -1.61 2.80 -21.45
N ILE A 9 -1.82 1.99 -20.40
CA ILE A 9 -1.49 2.37 -19.01
C ILE A 9 -0.02 2.80 -18.85
N ASN A 10 0.88 2.28 -19.70
CA ASN A 10 2.29 2.66 -19.76
C ASN A 10 2.55 4.11 -20.19
N ASN A 11 1.60 4.77 -20.86
CA ASN A 11 1.66 6.17 -21.28
C ASN A 11 0.79 7.09 -20.41
N ALA A 12 0.07 6.53 -19.44
CA ALA A 12 -0.79 7.28 -18.55
C ALA A 12 0.04 8.03 -17.49
N ASN A 13 -0.45 9.19 -17.06
CA ASN A 13 0.15 9.94 -15.96
C ASN A 13 -0.22 9.33 -14.59
N GLU A 14 0.34 9.85 -13.50
CA GLU A 14 0.13 9.31 -12.15
C GLU A 14 -1.34 9.36 -11.70
N VAL A 15 -2.08 10.40 -12.09
CA VAL A 15 -3.51 10.55 -11.73
C VAL A 15 -4.36 9.47 -12.43
N GLU A 16 -4.12 9.25 -13.72
CA GLU A 16 -4.80 8.22 -14.50
C GLU A 16 -4.46 6.81 -14.00
N ARG A 17 -3.18 6.55 -13.68
CA ARG A 17 -2.76 5.28 -13.07
C ARG A 17 -3.38 5.08 -11.69
N SER A 18 -3.45 6.14 -10.88
CA SER A 18 -4.10 6.09 -9.57
C SER A 18 -5.59 5.74 -9.71
N ALA A 19 -6.30 6.31 -10.69
CA ALA A 19 -7.69 5.94 -10.97
C ALA A 19 -7.83 4.46 -11.39
N TYR A 20 -6.95 3.97 -12.25
CA TYR A 20 -6.92 2.57 -12.66
C TYR A 20 -6.64 1.62 -11.48
N VAL A 21 -5.64 1.92 -10.65
CA VAL A 21 -5.27 1.13 -9.47
C VAL A 21 -6.39 1.14 -8.43
N ALA A 22 -7.05 2.28 -8.21
CA ALA A 22 -8.21 2.36 -7.32
C ALA A 22 -9.32 1.39 -7.75
N ALA A 23 -9.61 1.30 -9.06
CA ALA A 23 -10.59 0.37 -9.58
C ALA A 23 -10.20 -1.10 -9.33
N ILE A 24 -8.92 -1.44 -9.50
CA ILE A 24 -8.41 -2.79 -9.16
C ILE A 24 -8.61 -3.08 -7.68
N PHE A 25 -8.20 -2.16 -6.79
CA PHE A 25 -8.37 -2.35 -5.34
C PHE A 25 -9.83 -2.50 -4.96
N HIS A 26 -10.74 -1.67 -5.49
CA HIS A 26 -12.17 -1.85 -5.26
C HIS A 26 -12.68 -3.21 -5.74
N GLY A 27 -12.23 -3.69 -6.90
CA GLY A 27 -12.61 -5.01 -7.42
C GLY A 27 -12.12 -6.16 -6.52
N VAL A 28 -10.87 -6.10 -6.05
CA VAL A 28 -10.31 -7.09 -5.13
C VAL A 28 -11.00 -7.03 -3.77
N LEU A 29 -11.21 -5.84 -3.20
CA LEU A 29 -11.85 -5.70 -1.90
C LEU A 29 -13.31 -6.13 -1.91
N ALA A 30 -13.99 -6.05 -3.06
CA ALA A 30 -15.35 -6.56 -3.20
C ALA A 30 -15.45 -8.09 -3.06
N THR A 31 -14.34 -8.84 -3.11
CA THR A 31 -14.35 -10.30 -2.90
C THR A 31 -14.29 -10.69 -1.43
N PHE A 32 -13.99 -9.76 -0.52
CA PHE A 32 -13.93 -10.01 0.91
C PHE A 32 -15.33 -10.06 1.51
N HIS A 33 -15.51 -10.86 2.57
CA HIS A 33 -16.77 -10.88 3.29
C HIS A 33 -16.98 -9.55 4.04
N LYS A 34 -18.23 -9.07 4.13
CA LYS A 34 -18.54 -7.76 4.75
C LYS A 34 -18.13 -7.72 6.22
N GLU A 35 -18.15 -8.86 6.88
CA GLU A 35 -17.77 -9.07 8.27
C GLU A 35 -16.28 -8.79 8.52
N GLU A 36 -15.44 -8.89 7.48
CA GLU A 36 -14.00 -8.66 7.57
C GLU A 36 -13.63 -7.17 7.68
N LYS A 37 -14.58 -6.25 7.44
CA LYS A 37 -14.41 -4.79 7.61
C LYS A 37 -13.13 -4.25 6.95
N VAL A 38 -12.89 -4.64 5.70
CA VAL A 38 -11.76 -4.16 4.91
C VAL A 38 -12.16 -2.90 4.16
N ILE A 39 -11.40 -1.81 4.31
CA ILE A 39 -11.73 -0.49 3.77
C ILE A 39 -10.52 0.08 3.02
N LEU A 40 -10.76 0.61 1.82
CA LEU A 40 -9.78 1.38 1.05
C LEU A 40 -9.91 2.87 1.36
N HIS A 41 -8.79 3.49 1.67
CA HIS A 41 -8.65 4.94 1.87
C HIS A 41 -7.74 5.50 0.77
N ARG A 42 -8.17 6.56 0.11
CA ARG A 42 -7.34 7.38 -0.79
C ARG A 42 -6.68 8.50 -0.01
N GLU A 43 -5.43 8.81 -0.34
CA GLU A 43 -4.69 9.93 0.23
C GLU A 43 -4.72 9.97 1.77
N TYR A 44 -4.56 8.81 2.39
CA TYR A 44 -4.55 8.70 3.85
C TYR A 44 -3.30 9.42 4.38
N SER A 45 -3.43 10.18 5.45
CA SER A 45 -2.29 10.82 6.12
C SER A 45 -2.24 10.31 7.55
N LEU A 46 -1.13 9.65 7.90
CA LEU A 46 -0.83 9.42 9.31
C LEU A 46 -0.27 10.71 9.88
N SER A 47 -0.83 11.12 11.01
CA SER A 47 -0.33 12.24 11.81
C SER A 47 0.67 11.69 12.83
N ASP A 48 1.90 11.44 12.39
CA ASP A 48 3.03 11.13 13.26
C ASP A 48 3.95 12.36 13.43
N ALA A 49 4.56 12.47 14.62
CA ALA A 49 5.38 13.60 15.05
C ALA A 49 6.62 13.86 14.17
N ASN A 50 6.96 12.96 13.24
CA ASN A 50 8.17 13.01 12.42
C ASN A 50 7.90 13.25 10.91
N GLY A 51 6.68 13.63 10.54
CA GLY A 51 6.37 14.07 9.17
C GLY A 51 5.09 13.47 8.63
N LYS A 52 4.26 14.30 7.99
CA LYS A 52 3.07 13.87 7.27
C LYS A 52 3.47 13.04 6.06
N GLY A 53 3.51 11.72 6.20
CA GLY A 53 3.57 10.83 5.05
C GLY A 53 2.16 10.66 4.47
N ARG A 54 1.88 11.28 3.31
CA ARG A 54 0.68 10.98 2.53
C ARG A 54 0.90 9.62 1.84
N PHE A 55 -0.01 8.67 2.04
CA PHE A 55 -0.07 7.42 1.30
C PHE A 55 -1.00 7.60 0.11
N ASP A 56 -0.64 7.14 -1.09
CA ASP A 56 -1.58 7.19 -2.22
C ASP A 56 -2.84 6.37 -1.90
N PHE A 57 -2.63 5.17 -1.34
CA PHE A 57 -3.69 4.34 -0.81
C PHE A 57 -3.29 3.68 0.51
N THR A 58 -4.28 3.48 1.37
CA THR A 58 -4.17 2.66 2.57
C THR A 58 -5.36 1.71 2.63
N ILE A 59 -5.10 0.44 2.92
CA ILE A 59 -6.14 -0.55 3.17
C ILE A 59 -6.09 -0.88 4.66
N THR A 60 -7.23 -0.72 5.35
CA THR A 60 -7.37 -1.08 6.75
C THR A 60 -8.27 -2.29 6.89
N GLN A 61 -7.95 -3.18 7.82
CA GLN A 61 -8.87 -4.22 8.27
C GLN A 61 -9.28 -3.90 9.71
N ASN A 62 -10.58 -3.74 9.95
CA ASN A 62 -11.08 -3.08 11.14
C ASN A 62 -10.48 -1.67 11.27
N GLU A 63 -9.54 -1.49 12.20
CA GLU A 63 -8.84 -0.24 12.43
C GLU A 63 -7.30 -0.40 12.34
N ASP A 64 -6.83 -1.60 12.00
CA ASP A 64 -5.41 -1.87 11.78
C ASP A 64 -5.05 -1.62 10.31
N ILE A 65 -3.89 -1.03 10.05
CA ILE A 65 -3.39 -0.85 8.69
C ILE A 65 -2.94 -2.21 8.17
N LEU A 66 -3.63 -2.72 7.14
CA LEU A 66 -3.30 -3.97 6.48
C LEU A 66 -2.27 -3.74 5.36
N CYS A 67 -2.46 -2.70 4.55
CA CYS A 67 -1.60 -2.42 3.41
C CYS A 67 -1.43 -0.92 3.16
N VAL A 68 -0.26 -0.51 2.71
CA VAL A 68 0.02 0.82 2.14
C VAL A 68 0.45 0.66 0.69
N ALA A 69 -0.08 1.48 -0.23
CA ALA A 69 0.27 1.38 -1.64
C ALA A 69 0.68 2.74 -2.21
N GLU A 70 1.69 2.69 -3.08
CA GLU A 70 2.26 3.80 -3.84
C GLU A 70 2.10 3.54 -5.34
N VAL A 71 1.59 4.55 -6.05
CA VAL A 71 1.45 4.53 -7.50
C VAL A 71 2.55 5.39 -8.11
N LYS A 72 3.32 4.82 -9.03
CA LYS A 72 4.41 5.53 -9.72
C LYS A 72 4.26 5.42 -11.22
N ALA A 73 4.62 6.48 -11.95
CA ALA A 73 4.68 6.42 -13.41
C ALA A 73 6.00 5.80 -13.90
N GLU A 74 7.13 6.18 -13.29
CA GLU A 74 8.48 5.86 -13.80
C GLU A 74 9.45 5.43 -12.69
N ASP A 75 9.59 6.21 -11.61
CA ASP A 75 10.58 5.96 -10.55
C ASP A 75 10.10 4.94 -9.51
N ARG A 76 10.21 3.66 -9.87
CA ARG A 76 9.83 2.53 -9.02
C ARG A 76 10.74 2.36 -7.81
N GLU A 77 12.03 2.67 -7.94
CA GLU A 77 13.00 2.50 -6.85
C GLU A 77 12.74 3.52 -5.75
N TYR A 78 12.51 4.78 -6.12
CA TYR A 78 12.06 5.79 -5.18
C TYR A 78 10.72 5.41 -4.53
N GLY A 79 9.77 4.90 -5.31
CA GLY A 79 8.50 4.39 -4.78
C GLY A 79 8.68 3.26 -3.76
N LEU A 80 9.64 2.35 -3.98
CA LEU A 80 9.96 1.28 -3.03
C LEU A 80 10.56 1.84 -1.74
N CYS A 81 11.51 2.76 -1.84
CA CYS A 81 12.10 3.42 -0.66
C CYS A 81 11.04 4.17 0.15
N GLN A 82 10.15 4.90 -0.50
CA GLN A 82 9.02 5.58 0.16
C GLN A 82 8.09 4.56 0.83
N ASN A 83 7.69 3.52 0.10
CA ASN A 83 6.77 2.51 0.61
C ASN A 83 7.36 1.73 1.80
N LEU A 84 8.67 1.52 1.84
CA LEU A 84 9.35 0.93 3.00
C LEU A 84 9.22 1.77 4.27
N VAL A 85 9.44 3.09 4.17
CA VAL A 85 9.27 4.02 5.29
C VAL A 85 7.80 4.02 5.76
N GLN A 86 6.87 4.00 4.80
CA GLN A 86 5.44 3.94 5.05
C GLN A 86 5.00 2.66 5.77
N ILE A 87 5.49 1.49 5.34
CA ILE A 87 5.28 0.21 6.03
C ILE A 87 5.80 0.31 7.46
N GLN A 88 6.97 0.90 7.68
CA GLN A 88 7.52 1.05 9.02
C GLN A 88 6.62 1.92 9.91
N SER A 89 6.13 3.06 9.42
CA SER A 89 5.18 3.90 10.16
C SER A 89 3.87 3.17 10.47
N ALA A 90 3.32 2.44 9.49
CA ALA A 90 2.12 1.63 9.67
C ALA A 90 2.32 0.51 10.71
N CYS A 91 3.48 -0.19 10.66
CA CYS A 91 3.87 -1.17 11.67
C CYS A 91 3.89 -0.55 13.08
N GLN A 92 4.49 0.63 13.23
CA GLN A 92 4.55 1.33 14.51
C GLN A 92 3.17 1.78 15.00
N ASN A 93 2.30 2.22 14.10
CA ASN A 93 0.93 2.60 14.42
C ASN A 93 0.14 1.40 14.96
N ASN A 94 0.15 0.29 14.21
CA ASN A 94 -0.51 -0.94 14.63
C ASN A 94 0.02 -1.45 15.98
N LYS A 95 1.34 -1.41 16.23
CA LYS A 95 1.91 -1.81 17.54
C LYS A 95 1.41 -1.00 18.73
N LYS A 96 1.05 0.28 18.53
CA LYS A 96 0.55 1.13 19.62
C LYS A 96 -0.87 0.74 20.02
N ARG A 97 -1.60 0.02 19.17
CA ARG A 97 -2.96 -0.44 19.45
C ARG A 97 -2.91 -1.67 20.37
N LYS A 98 -3.63 -1.63 21.49
CA LYS A 98 -3.66 -2.70 22.50
C LYS A 98 -4.13 -4.05 21.96
N HIS A 99 -4.99 -4.04 20.93
CA HIS A 99 -5.61 -5.22 20.34
C HIS A 99 -5.43 -5.23 18.82
N ALA A 100 -4.21 -4.96 18.34
CA ALA A 100 -3.91 -5.16 16.92
C ALA A 100 -4.13 -6.63 16.55
N SER A 101 -5.05 -6.88 15.63
CA SER A 101 -5.45 -8.20 15.14
C SER A 101 -4.45 -8.76 14.12
N LEU A 102 -3.75 -7.87 13.41
CA LEU A 102 -2.81 -8.23 12.36
C LEU A 102 -1.42 -8.58 12.91
N GLU A 103 -0.69 -9.39 12.15
CA GLU A 103 0.73 -9.67 12.37
C GLU A 103 1.64 -8.96 11.35
N TYR A 104 1.11 -8.67 10.17
CA TYR A 104 1.83 -8.10 9.04
C TYR A 104 1.24 -6.77 8.59
N VAL A 105 2.10 -5.92 8.06
CA VAL A 105 1.71 -4.82 7.17
C VAL A 105 2.29 -5.11 5.78
N TYR A 106 1.47 -4.97 4.76
CA TYR A 106 1.87 -5.13 3.37
C TYR A 106 2.16 -3.77 2.71
N GLY A 107 3.06 -3.81 1.73
CA GLY A 107 3.40 -2.69 0.89
C GLY A 107 3.18 -3.03 -0.58
N ILE A 108 2.64 -2.09 -1.35
CA ILE A 108 2.48 -2.24 -2.79
C ILE A 108 3.13 -1.04 -3.48
N VAL A 109 3.98 -1.30 -4.47
CA VAL A 109 4.42 -0.27 -5.42
C VAL A 109 3.98 -0.69 -6.80
N THR A 110 3.22 0.15 -7.47
CA THR A 110 2.60 -0.19 -8.76
C THR A 110 2.73 0.91 -9.80
N THR A 111 2.91 0.51 -11.06
CA THR A 111 2.76 1.39 -12.22
C THR A 111 1.42 1.22 -12.92
N GLY A 112 0.46 0.55 -12.29
CA GLY A 112 -0.77 0.07 -12.92
C GLY A 112 -0.56 -1.21 -13.73
N GLY A 113 0.46 -1.26 -14.59
CA GLY A 113 0.79 -2.45 -15.39
C GLY A 113 1.65 -3.49 -14.67
N GLN A 114 2.38 -3.11 -13.63
CA GLN A 114 3.26 -4.00 -12.87
C GLN A 114 3.24 -3.64 -11.39
N MET A 115 3.15 -4.66 -10.53
CA MET A 115 3.06 -4.51 -9.07
C MET A 115 4.21 -5.25 -8.36
N VAL A 116 4.82 -4.58 -7.38
CA VAL A 116 5.75 -5.19 -6.41
C VAL A 116 5.06 -5.25 -5.06
N PHE A 117 5.17 -6.39 -4.38
CA PHE A 117 4.62 -6.60 -3.06
C PHE A 117 5.72 -6.74 -2.03
N LEU A 118 5.55 -6.05 -0.91
CA LEU A 118 6.40 -6.08 0.27
C LEU A 118 5.57 -6.53 1.46
N SER A 119 6.20 -7.15 2.45
CA SER A 119 5.53 -7.46 3.71
C SER A 119 6.49 -7.31 4.88
N SER A 120 6.00 -6.81 6.00
CA SER A 120 6.76 -6.73 7.25
C SER A 120 5.97 -7.31 8.41
N ASN A 121 6.57 -8.26 9.12
CA ASN A 121 6.03 -8.81 10.35
C ASN A 121 6.36 -7.86 11.51
N PHE A 122 5.38 -7.08 11.95
CA PHE A 122 5.62 -6.07 12.97
C PHE A 122 5.59 -6.64 14.38
N ARG A 123 4.97 -7.80 14.60
CA ARG A 123 4.99 -8.48 15.90
C ARG A 123 6.36 -9.06 16.23
N LYS A 124 7.12 -9.51 15.22
CA LYS A 124 8.49 -10.07 15.39
C LYS A 124 9.61 -9.04 15.32
N GLN A 125 9.30 -7.79 14.99
CA GLN A 125 10.24 -6.67 15.03
C GLN A 125 10.62 -6.33 16.49
N ASN A 126 11.71 -6.93 17.01
CA ASN A 126 12.35 -6.54 18.28
C ASN A 126 13.09 -5.20 18.13
N ARG A 127 13.13 -4.37 19.20
CA ARG A 127 13.85 -3.07 19.22
C ARG A 127 15.35 -3.20 18.88
N SER A 128 15.94 -4.39 19.00
CA SER A 128 17.37 -4.66 18.76
C SER A 128 17.70 -5.13 17.33
N ASN A 129 16.74 -5.61 16.53
CA ASN A 129 17.00 -6.08 15.17
C ASN A 129 16.51 -5.07 14.13
N LYS A 130 17.43 -4.17 13.72
CA LYS A 130 17.24 -3.23 12.61
C LYS A 130 17.07 -3.90 11.23
N GLY A 131 17.19 -5.23 11.13
CA GLY A 131 16.95 -6.00 9.92
C GLY A 131 15.69 -6.84 10.04
N SER A 132 14.50 -6.22 9.92
CA SER A 132 13.28 -7.01 9.74
C SER A 132 13.08 -7.30 8.27
N ILE A 133 13.15 -8.60 7.97
CA ILE A 133 13.14 -9.22 6.64
C ILE A 133 11.92 -8.69 5.86
N ILE A 134 12.19 -7.78 4.93
CA ILE A 134 11.25 -7.42 3.88
C ILE A 134 11.42 -8.49 2.81
N SER A 135 10.45 -9.39 2.69
CA SER A 135 10.37 -10.28 1.53
C SER A 135 9.72 -9.52 0.38
N SER A 136 10.50 -9.22 -0.66
CA SER A 136 9.99 -8.67 -1.92
C SER A 136 9.47 -9.81 -2.79
N PHE A 137 8.16 -9.84 -3.04
CA PHE A 137 7.58 -10.69 -4.08
C PHE A 137 7.43 -9.86 -5.36
N LYS A 138 8.19 -10.22 -6.40
CA LYS A 138 7.96 -9.72 -7.76
C LYS A 138 6.87 -10.57 -8.41
N CYS A 139 5.75 -9.96 -8.76
CA CYS A 139 4.83 -10.56 -9.72
C CYS A 139 5.49 -10.46 -11.10
N SER A 140 5.84 -11.60 -11.71
CA SER A 140 6.39 -11.65 -13.06
C SER A 140 5.24 -11.60 -14.08
N LYS A 141 5.57 -11.05 -15.27
CA LYS A 141 4.69 -10.78 -16.40
C LYS A 141 3.75 -11.93 -16.77
#